data_AF-A0A953YIE9-F1
#
_entry.id   AF-A0A953YIE9-F1
#
_cell.length_a   1.000
_cell.length_b   1.000
_cell.length_c   1.000
_cell.angle_alpha   90.00
_cell.angle_beta   90.00
_cell.angle_gamma   90.00
#
_symmetry.space_group_name_H-M   'P 1'
#
loop_
_entity.id
_entity.type
_entity.pdbx_description
1 polymer ?
#
loop_
_entity_poly.entity_id
_entity_poly.type
_entity_poly.pdbx_seq_one_letter_code
_entity_poly.pdbx_strand_id
1 'polypeptide(L)' 'MAGDNPKGPPPPFGFETRAIHAGSRPDPVTGARNTPIYQTTSYVFEDAEHAADLFNLQTFG' A
#
# COMPACT_ATOMS: atom_id res chain seq x y z
N MET A 1 -4.85 -22.30 -21.47
CA MET A 1 -5.58 -23.46 -20.95
C MET A 1 -4.58 -24.49 -20.44
N ALA A 2 -4.09 -24.34 -19.21
CA ALA A 2 -3.42 -25.39 -18.44
C ALA A 2 -3.23 -24.92 -16.99
N GLY A 3 -3.81 -25.62 -16.03
CA GLY A 3 -3.34 -25.61 -14.65
C GLY A 3 -4.31 -25.12 -13.58
N ASP A 4 -5.51 -25.69 -13.53
CA ASP A 4 -6.31 -25.67 -12.31
C ASP A 4 -5.66 -26.61 -11.25
N ASN A 5 -5.24 -26.07 -10.09
CA ASN A 5 -4.98 -26.77 -8.82
C ASN A 5 -4.98 -25.75 -7.66
N PRO A 6 -5.50 -26.04 -6.44
CA PRO A 6 -6.62 -25.27 -5.91
C PRO A 6 -6.38 -24.82 -4.45
N LYS A 7 -5.13 -24.51 -4.04
CA LYS A 7 -4.78 -23.97 -2.69
C LYS A 7 -3.43 -23.24 -2.69
N GLY A 8 -3.30 -22.19 -3.48
CA GLY A 8 -2.16 -21.27 -3.39
C GLY A 8 -2.48 -19.93 -4.05
N PRO A 9 -1.95 -18.81 -3.55
CA PRO A 9 -2.13 -17.53 -4.22
C PRO A 9 -1.60 -17.61 -5.66
N PRO A 10 -2.21 -16.88 -6.60
CA PRO A 10 -1.72 -16.84 -7.97
C PRO A 10 -0.25 -16.38 -7.99
N PRO A 11 0.54 -16.86 -8.97
CA PRO A 11 1.91 -16.40 -9.12
C PRO A 11 1.92 -14.87 -9.28
N PRO A 12 2.97 -14.19 -8.76
CA PRO A 12 3.08 -12.75 -8.92
C PRO A 12 3.14 -12.38 -10.41
N PHE A 13 2.63 -11.19 -10.73
CA PHE A 13 2.73 -10.65 -12.09
C PHE A 13 4.18 -10.58 -12.60
N GLY A 14 4.34 -10.56 -13.92
CA GLY A 14 5.63 -10.38 -14.58
C GLY A 14 6.35 -9.09 -14.18
N PHE A 15 7.65 -9.01 -14.47
CA PHE A 15 8.48 -7.85 -14.12
C PHE A 15 7.90 -6.54 -14.68
N GLU A 16 7.56 -6.50 -15.97
CA GLU A 16 7.07 -5.28 -16.62
C GLU A 16 5.79 -4.74 -15.98
N THR A 17 4.86 -5.63 -15.64
CA THR A 17 3.62 -5.25 -14.94
C THR A 17 3.93 -4.70 -13.55
N ARG A 18 4.85 -5.33 -12.82
CA ARG A 18 5.23 -4.88 -11.48
C ARG A 18 6.01 -3.57 -11.50
N ALA A 19 6.86 -3.34 -12.50
CA ALA A 19 7.58 -2.09 -12.67
C ALA A 19 6.64 -0.89 -12.80
N ILE A 20 5.46 -1.09 -13.41
CA ILE A 20 4.46 -0.03 -13.58
C ILE A 20 3.49 0.07 -12.38
N HIS A 21 3.13 -1.05 -11.74
CA HIS A 21 2.00 -1.07 -10.81
C HIS A 21 2.34 -1.41 -9.36
N ALA A 22 3.44 -2.13 -9.09
CA ALA A 22 3.74 -2.57 -7.73
C ALA A 22 4.06 -1.36 -6.83
N GLY A 23 3.56 -1.39 -5.59
CA GLY A 23 3.71 -0.28 -4.64
C GLY A 23 2.76 0.91 -4.89
N SER A 24 1.98 0.90 -5.97
CA SER A 24 0.96 1.92 -6.26
C SER A 24 -0.45 1.33 -6.25
N ARG A 25 -1.41 2.10 -5.74
CA ARG A 25 -2.84 1.81 -5.79
C ARG A 25 -3.58 3.13 -6.00
N PRO A 26 -4.79 3.13 -6.60
CA PRO A 26 -5.60 4.34 -6.63
C PRO A 26 -5.77 4.89 -5.22
N ASP A 27 -5.67 6.22 -5.07
CA ASP A 27 -5.93 6.90 -3.81
C ASP A 27 -7.34 6.55 -3.32
N PRO A 28 -7.51 5.98 -2.11
CA PRO A 28 -8.82 5.58 -1.61
C PRO A 28 -9.76 6.77 -1.33
N VAL A 29 -9.24 7.98 -1.16
CA VAL A 29 -10.04 9.17 -0.85
C VAL A 29 -10.54 9.84 -2.13
N THR A 30 -9.69 9.99 -3.15
CA THR A 30 -10.01 10.75 -4.37
C THR A 30 -10.19 9.90 -5.62
N GLY A 31 -9.74 8.65 -5.61
CA GLY A 31 -9.69 7.79 -6.78
C GLY A 31 -8.54 8.12 -7.76
N ALA A 32 -7.66 9.05 -7.43
CA ALA A 32 -6.51 9.40 -8.27
C ALA A 32 -5.65 8.17 -8.57
N ARG A 33 -5.37 7.93 -9.87
CA ARG A 33 -4.57 6.77 -10.28
C ARG A 33 -3.08 6.98 -10.09
N ASN A 34 -2.60 8.21 -10.28
CA ASN A 34 -1.23 8.57 -9.99
C ASN A 34 -1.09 8.84 -8.48
N THR A 35 0.05 8.43 -7.91
CA THR A 35 0.39 8.71 -6.53
C THR A 35 0.42 10.24 -6.30
N PRO A 36 -0.33 10.76 -5.31
CA PRO A 36 -0.27 12.17 -4.95
C PRO A 36 1.15 12.60 -4.53
N ILE A 37 1.46 13.88 -4.76
CA ILE A 37 2.70 14.49 -4.25
C ILE A 37 2.44 14.95 -2.81
N TYR A 38 2.91 14.17 -1.83
CA TYR A 38 2.83 14.52 -0.40
C TYR A 38 3.94 15.51 -0.01
N GLN A 39 3.84 16.75 -0.50
CA GLN A 39 4.79 17.82 -0.20
C GLN A 39 4.51 18.43 1.18
N THR A 40 4.82 17.68 2.22
CA THR A 40 4.68 18.08 3.63
C THR A 40 5.94 17.74 4.42
N THR A 41 6.11 18.36 5.57
CA THR A 41 7.15 18.02 6.54
C THR A 41 6.63 17.17 7.71
N SER A 42 5.31 17.08 7.89
CA SER A 42 4.67 16.42 9.04
C SER A 42 3.28 15.87 8.72
N TYR A 43 2.80 14.96 9.58
CA TYR A 43 1.46 14.35 9.56
C TYR A 43 0.76 14.52 10.91
N VAL A 44 -0.57 14.58 10.91
CA VAL A 44 -1.39 14.72 12.13
C VAL A 44 -1.69 13.33 12.70
N PHE A 45 -1.57 13.19 14.02
CA PHE A 45 -2.01 11.99 14.74
C PHE A 45 -3.47 12.13 15.17
N GLU A 46 -4.21 11.02 15.14
CA GLU A 46 -5.58 10.96 15.69
C GLU A 46 -5.62 11.35 17.17
N ASP A 47 -4.70 10.81 17.99
CA ASP A 47 -4.49 11.18 19.39
C ASP A 47 -3.05 10.88 19.87
N ALA A 48 -2.80 11.10 21.18
CA ALA A 48 -1.48 10.91 21.79
C ALA A 48 -1.06 9.43 21.89
N GLU A 49 -2.02 8.51 22.08
CA GLU A 49 -1.74 7.08 22.18
C GLU A 49 -1.36 6.53 20.79
N HIS A 50 -2.12 6.90 19.75
CA HIS A 50 -1.82 6.55 18.37
C HIS A 50 -0.42 7.02 17.94
N ALA A 51 -0.01 8.22 18.36
CA ALA A 51 1.34 8.70 18.12
C ALA A 51 2.39 7.79 18.78
N ALA A 52 2.20 7.46 20.06
CA ALA A 52 3.10 6.58 20.80
C ALA A 52 3.24 5.21 20.14
N ASP A 53 2.13 4.62 19.71
CA ASP A 53 2.11 3.32 19.03
C ASP A 53 2.91 3.32 17.72
N LEU A 54 2.77 4.37 16.90
CA LEU A 54 3.51 4.50 15.64
C LEU A 54 5.02 4.64 15.88
N PHE A 55 5.44 5.41 16.90
CA PHE A 55 6.86 5.55 17.24
C PHE A 55 7.46 4.28 17.85
N ASN A 56 6.66 3.50 18.57
CA ASN A 56 7.07 2.22 19.15
C ASN A 56 6.97 1.05 18.15
N LEU A 57 6.51 1.29 16.91
CA LEU A 57 6.25 0.25 15.90
C LEU A 57 5.22 -0.80 16.36
N GLN A 58 4.32 -0.41 17.27
CA GLN A 58 3.25 -1.26 17.79
C GLN A 58 2.05 -1.30 16.85
N THR A 59 1.88 -0.25 16.03
CA THR A 59 0.90 -0.17 14.96
C THR A 59 1.62 -0.11 13.61
N PHE A 60 1.21 -0.97 12.67
CA PHE A 60 1.61 -0.90 11.26
C PHE A 60 0.55 -0.14 10.48
N GLY A 61 1.00 0.83 9.67
CA GLY A 61 0.17 1.51 8.66
C GLY A 61 -0.07 0.66 7.42
#